data_AF-A0A918Z8J5-F1
#
_entry.id   AF-A0A918Z8J5-F1
#
_cell.length_a   1.000
_cell.length_b   1.000
_cell.length_c   1.000
_cell.angle_alpha   90.00
_cell.angle_beta   90.00
_cell.angle_gamma   90.00
#
_symmetry.space_group_name_H-M   'P 1'
#
loop_
_entity.id
_entity.type
_entity.pdbx_description
1 polymer ?
#
loop_
_entity_poly.entity_id
_entity_poly.type
_entity_poly.pdbx_seq_one_letter_code
_entity_poly.pdbx_strand_id
1 'polypeptide(L)'
;MAAPSDAQRIALLTGYTVISLYYAAALYVAWAQPGSKRFGLLRPRWRGGVRASRFGVTAQAAFAFSLSAFGASKLLQLSLPALEAVFWVSLVFCLAGWLVDFAADGD
;
A
#
# COMPACT_ATOMS: atom_id res chain seq x y z
N MET A 1 -27.44 3.35 -1.02
CA MET A 1 -26.59 2.67 -2.02
C MET A 1 -26.98 1.20 -2.05
N ALA A 2 -27.20 0.63 -3.24
CA ALA A 2 -27.46 -0.82 -3.37
C ALA A 2 -26.21 -1.62 -2.96
N ALA A 3 -26.41 -2.77 -2.31
CA ALA A 3 -25.31 -3.64 -1.96
C ALA A 3 -24.65 -4.19 -3.25
N PRO A 4 -23.31 -4.31 -3.30
CA PRO A 4 -22.64 -4.87 -4.46
C PRO A 4 -23.06 -6.33 -4.69
N SER A 5 -23.23 -6.69 -5.96
CA SER A 5 -23.54 -8.08 -6.36
C SER A 5 -22.39 -9.02 -6.01
N ASP A 6 -22.65 -10.32 -5.96
CA ASP A 6 -21.62 -11.32 -5.63
C ASP A 6 -20.45 -11.28 -6.62
N ALA A 7 -20.73 -11.08 -7.91
CA ALA A 7 -19.71 -10.90 -8.93
C ALA A 7 -18.83 -9.65 -8.67
N GLN A 8 -19.44 -8.54 -8.22
CA GLN A 8 -18.70 -7.33 -7.84
C GLN A 8 -17.86 -7.55 -6.58
N ARG A 9 -18.38 -8.26 -5.57
CA ARG A 9 -17.63 -8.60 -4.35
C ARG A 9 -16.42 -9.45 -4.67
N ILE A 10 -16.57 -10.50 -5.49
CA ILE A 10 -15.47 -11.36 -5.94
C ILE A 10 -14.42 -10.53 -6.67
N ALA A 11 -14.83 -9.72 -7.65
CA ALA A 11 -13.89 -8.89 -8.41
C ALA A 11 -13.07 -7.93 -7.51
N LEU A 12 -13.72 -7.32 -6.51
CA LEU A 12 -13.04 -6.42 -5.57
C LEU A 12 -12.09 -7.18 -4.63
N LEU A 13 -12.49 -8.34 -4.10
CA LEU A 13 -11.62 -9.19 -3.28
C LEU A 13 -10.40 -9.70 -4.05
N THR A 14 -10.59 -10.07 -5.33
CA THR A 14 -9.48 -10.41 -6.22
C THR A 14 -8.56 -9.22 -6.42
N GLY A 15 -9.10 -8.03 -6.63
CA GLY A 15 -8.32 -6.79 -6.72
C GLY A 15 -7.46 -6.53 -5.48
N TYR A 16 -8.04 -6.63 -4.28
CA TYR A 16 -7.31 -6.47 -3.02
C TYR A 16 -6.21 -7.52 -2.83
N THR A 17 -6.47 -8.76 -3.22
CA THR A 17 -5.46 -9.83 -3.18
C THR A 17 -4.29 -9.54 -4.11
N VAL A 18 -4.57 -9.12 -5.35
CA VAL A 18 -3.52 -8.78 -6.34
C VAL A 18 -2.68 -7.60 -5.87
N ILE A 19 -3.29 -6.55 -5.32
CA ILE A 19 -2.58 -5.39 -4.75
C ILE A 19 -1.65 -5.85 -3.61
N SER A 20 -2.17 -6.67 -2.70
CA SER A 20 -1.41 -7.19 -1.57
C SER A 20 -0.18 -7.99 -2.04
N LEU A 21 -0.35 -8.87 -3.03
CA LEU A 21 0.75 -9.66 -3.59
C LEU A 21 1.80 -8.81 -4.29
N TYR A 22 1.38 -7.81 -5.08
CA TYR A 22 2.29 -6.88 -5.74
C TYR A 22 3.18 -6.15 -4.73
N TYR A 23 2.60 -5.65 -3.64
CA TYR A 23 3.34 -4.95 -2.60
C TYR A 23 4.24 -5.88 -1.75
N ALA A 24 3.82 -7.12 -1.53
CA ALA A 24 4.68 -8.15 -0.94
C ALA A 24 5.94 -8.36 -1.78
N ALA A 25 5.75 -8.49 -3.10
CA ALA A 25 6.85 -8.69 -4.05
C ALA A 25 7.76 -7.45 -4.13
N ALA A 26 7.18 -6.24 -4.18
CA ALA A 26 7.95 -4.99 -4.16
C ALA A 26 8.79 -4.86 -2.89
N LEU A 27 8.23 -5.22 -1.73
CA LEU A 27 8.96 -5.26 -0.47
C LEU A 27 10.11 -6.27 -0.52
N TYR A 28 9.83 -7.51 -0.95
CA TYR A 28 10.86 -8.54 -1.09
C TYR A 28 12.01 -8.08 -1.98
N VAL A 29 11.72 -7.53 -3.16
CA VAL A 29 12.74 -7.06 -4.10
C VAL A 29 13.53 -5.88 -3.53
N ALA A 30 12.90 -4.94 -2.82
CA ALA A 30 13.60 -3.82 -2.19
C ALA A 30 14.62 -4.27 -1.12
N TRP A 31 14.31 -5.35 -0.40
CA TRP A 31 15.19 -5.93 0.60
C TRP A 31 16.26 -6.85 0.00
N ALA A 32 15.88 -7.71 -0.96
CA ALA A 32 16.76 -8.68 -1.61
C ALA A 32 17.72 -8.02 -2.63
N GLN A 33 17.29 -6.95 -3.30
CA GLN A 33 18.06 -6.25 -4.33
C GLN A 33 18.10 -4.74 -4.07
N PRO A 34 18.91 -4.28 -3.11
CA PRO A 34 18.97 -2.86 -2.73
C PRO A 34 19.49 -1.91 -3.81
N GLY A 35 20.00 -2.43 -4.94
CA GLY A 35 20.36 -1.64 -6.11
C GLY A 35 19.19 -1.34 -7.07
N SER A 36 18.08 -2.08 -6.97
CA SER A 36 16.91 -1.89 -7.83
C SER A 36 16.07 -0.72 -7.32
N LYS A 37 16.00 0.35 -8.13
CA LYS A 37 15.52 1.68 -7.69
C LYS A 37 14.17 2.11 -8.27
N ARG A 38 13.52 1.23 -9.03
CA ARG A 38 12.29 1.55 -9.75
C ARG A 38 11.18 0.61 -9.32
N PHE A 39 10.36 1.09 -8.39
CA PHE A 39 9.12 0.44 -8.00
C PHE A 39 7.97 1.35 -8.40
N GLY A 40 6.98 0.81 -9.13
CA GLY A 40 5.73 1.49 -9.40
C GLY A 40 4.90 1.53 -8.12
N LEU A 41 5.18 2.48 -7.25
CA LEU A 41 4.52 2.60 -5.96
C LEU A 41 3.38 3.62 -6.06
N LEU A 42 2.34 3.45 -5.24
CA LEU A 42 1.35 4.48 -4.89
C LEU A 42 2.12 5.70 -4.37
N ARG A 43 2.52 6.59 -5.27
CA ARG A 43 3.10 7.90 -4.99
C ARG A 43 2.38 8.89 -5.89
N PRO A 44 2.18 10.13 -5.44
CA PRO A 44 1.91 11.23 -6.36
C PRO A 44 2.99 11.23 -7.45
N ARG A 45 2.69 11.66 -8.68
CA ARG A 45 3.69 11.75 -9.76
C ARG A 45 4.70 12.86 -9.44
N TRP A 46 5.68 12.58 -8.59
CA TRP A 46 6.86 13.41 -8.44
C TRP A 46 7.73 13.17 -9.68
N ARG A 47 8.02 14.23 -10.43
CA ARG A 47 8.78 14.18 -11.68
C ARG A 47 10.14 13.51 -11.40
N GLY A 48 10.43 12.38 -12.06
CA GLY A 48 11.79 11.81 -12.09
C GLY A 48 11.96 10.37 -11.64
N GLY A 49 10.94 9.70 -11.09
CA GLY A 49 11.09 8.33 -10.61
C GLY A 49 12.05 8.27 -9.42
N VAL A 50 11.62 8.87 -8.32
CA VAL A 50 12.28 8.90 -7.01
C VAL A 50 12.78 7.51 -6.62
N ARG A 51 14.03 7.41 -6.16
CA ARG A 51 14.53 6.18 -5.54
C ARG A 51 13.71 5.94 -4.27
N ALA A 52 12.96 4.84 -4.22
CA ALA A 52 12.30 4.45 -2.99
C ALA A 52 13.34 3.92 -1.99
N SER A 53 13.48 4.54 -0.82
CA SER A 53 14.28 3.94 0.25
C SER A 53 13.60 2.65 0.73
N ARG A 54 14.37 1.74 1.35
CA ARG A 54 13.78 0.52 1.96
C ARG A 54 12.67 0.88 2.95
N PHE A 55 12.83 1.98 3.67
CA PHE A 55 11.83 2.51 4.59
C PHE A 55 10.56 2.93 3.84
N GLY A 56 10.70 3.75 2.79
CA GLY A 56 9.57 4.19 1.97
C GLY A 56 8.80 3.03 1.31
N VAL A 57 9.51 2.01 0.80
CA VAL A 57 8.86 0.80 0.26
C VAL A 57 8.10 0.03 1.35
N THR A 58 8.72 -0.15 2.52
CA THR A 58 8.11 -0.85 3.65
C THR A 58 6.86 -0.14 4.14
N ALA A 59 6.91 1.18 4.25
CA ALA A 59 5.77 1.99 4.68
C ALA A 59 4.59 1.92 3.70
N GLN A 60 4.88 1.91 2.41
CA GLN A 60 3.85 1.80 1.37
C GLN A 60 3.27 0.40 1.27
N ALA A 61 4.09 -0.64 1.43
CA ALA A 61 3.59 -2.01 1.50
C ALA A 61 2.64 -2.18 2.69
N ALA A 62 3.03 -1.70 3.88
CA ALA A 62 2.19 -1.75 5.07
C ALA A 62 0.83 -1.07 4.88
N PHE A 63 0.81 0.11 4.23
CA PHE A 63 -0.43 0.80 3.89
C PHE A 63 -1.27 0.08 2.84
N ALA A 64 -0.64 -0.47 1.79
CA ALA A 64 -1.39 -1.20 0.77
C ALA A 64 -2.06 -2.47 1.33
N PHE A 65 -1.38 -3.19 2.23
CA PHE A 65 -1.95 -4.33 2.94
C PHE A 65 -3.12 -3.92 3.85
N SER A 66 -2.94 -2.87 4.66
CA SER A 66 -3.99 -2.42 5.57
C SER A 66 -5.21 -1.88 4.82
N LEU A 67 -5.01 -1.14 3.72
CA LEU A 67 -6.07 -0.65 2.85
C LEU A 67 -6.84 -1.83 2.22
N SER A 68 -6.13 -2.86 1.75
CA SER A 68 -6.73 -4.06 1.17
C SER A 68 -7.58 -4.81 2.19
N ALA A 69 -7.06 -5.02 3.39
CA ALA A 69 -7.78 -5.67 4.47
C ALA A 69 -9.00 -4.83 4.93
N PHE A 70 -8.83 -3.51 5.10
CA PHE A 70 -9.91 -2.60 5.48
C PHE A 70 -11.00 -2.53 4.41
N GLY A 71 -10.62 -2.44 3.13
CA GLY A 71 -11.55 -2.48 2.01
C GLY A 71 -12.35 -3.80 1.96
N ALA A 72 -11.67 -4.93 2.17
CA ALA A 72 -12.32 -6.24 2.26
C ALA A 72 -13.30 -6.32 3.44
N SER A 73 -12.94 -5.79 4.61
CA SER A 73 -13.83 -5.82 5.80
C SER A 73 -15.10 -5.02 5.56
N LYS A 74 -15.03 -3.85 4.92
CA LYS A 74 -16.20 -3.05 4.56
C LYS A 74 -17.09 -3.76 3.53
N LEU A 75 -16.51 -4.47 2.56
CA LEU A 75 -17.29 -5.27 1.59
C LEU A 75 -18.00 -6.46 2.22
N LEU A 76 -17.35 -7.11 3.19
CA LEU A 76 -17.91 -8.24 3.93
C LEU A 76 -18.80 -7.79 5.10
N GLN A 77 -18.98 -6.49 5.32
CA GLN A 77 -19.74 -5.92 6.43
C GLN A 77 -19.23 -6.38 7.81
N LEU A 78 -17.93 -6.64 7.91
CA LEU A 78 -17.28 -7.03 9.16
C LEU A 78 -16.85 -5.79 9.94
N SER A 79 -17.32 -5.68 11.19
CA SER A 79 -16.87 -4.64 12.11
C SER A 79 -15.59 -5.07 12.81
N LEU A 80 -14.47 -4.50 12.38
CA LEU A 80 -13.14 -4.80 12.92
C LEU A 80 -12.46 -3.47 13.35
N PRO A 81 -12.73 -2.96 14.56
CA PRO A 81 -12.20 -1.66 15.01
C PRO A 81 -10.66 -1.63 15.05
N ALA A 82 -10.03 -2.76 15.37
CA ALA A 82 -8.58 -2.89 15.33
C ALA A 82 -8.02 -2.67 13.90
N LEU A 83 -8.74 -3.13 12.87
CA LEU A 83 -8.31 -2.99 11.48
C LEU A 83 -8.41 -1.54 11.00
N GLU A 84 -9.40 -0.80 11.49
CA GLU A 84 -9.51 0.64 11.22
C GLU A 84 -8.36 1.42 11.85
N ALA A 85 -7.99 1.09 13.10
CA ALA A 85 -6.80 1.68 13.73
C ALA A 85 -5.51 1.36 12.95
N VAL A 86 -5.33 0.10 12.51
CA VAL A 86 -4.18 -0.31 11.68
C VAL A 86 -4.15 0.45 10.35
N PHE A 87 -5.30 0.64 9.71
CA PHE A 87 -5.41 1.45 8.49
C PHE A 87 -4.91 2.89 8.72
N TRP A 88 -5.38 3.57 9.77
CA TRP A 88 -4.94 4.94 10.05
C TRP A 88 -3.47 5.03 10.43
N VAL A 89 -2.96 4.12 11.26
CA VAL A 89 -1.54 4.10 11.65
C VAL A 89 -0.64 3.86 10.44
N SER A 90 -0.99 2.90 9.58
CA SER A 90 -0.22 2.62 8.36
C SER A 90 -0.29 3.75 7.33
N LEU A 91 -1.39 4.52 7.28
CA LEU A 91 -1.46 5.72 6.45
C LEU A 91 -0.44 6.77 6.93
N VAL A 92 -0.41 7.07 8.23
CA VAL A 92 0.56 8.01 8.81
C VAL A 92 1.99 7.54 8.55
N PHE A 93 2.24 6.24 8.72
CA PHE A 93 3.54 5.64 8.45
C PHE A 93 3.96 5.78 6.97
N CYS A 94 3.03 5.55 6.03
CA CYS A 94 3.24 5.73 4.60
C CYS A 94 3.58 7.18 4.23
N LEU A 95 2.84 8.14 4.80
CA LEU A 95 3.12 9.58 4.62
C LEU A 95 4.50 9.95 5.13
N ALA A 96 4.92 9.44 6.29
CA ALA A 96 6.28 9.64 6.81
C ALA A 96 7.33 9.05 5.84
N GLY A 97 7.08 7.87 5.29
CA GLY A 97 7.93 7.28 4.24
C GLY A 97 8.05 8.15 3.00
N TRP A 98 6.97 8.80 2.55
CA TRP A 98 7.02 9.77 1.45
C TRP A 98 7.84 11.01 1.80
N LEU A 99 7.71 11.53 3.02
CA LEU A 99 8.49 12.70 3.45
C LEU A 99 9.99 12.41 3.49
N VAL A 100 10.38 11.24 4.02
CA VAL A 100 11.79 10.81 4.07
C VAL A 100 12.37 10.68 2.66
N ASP A 101 11.64 10.00 1.76
CA ASP A 101 12.09 9.84 0.38
C ASP A 101 12.12 11.17 -0.38
N PHE A 102 11.20 12.08 -0.09
CA PHE A 102 11.19 13.42 -0.69
C PHE A 102 12.38 14.26 -0.23
N ALA A 103 12.71 14.23 1.06
CA ALA A 103 13.86 14.95 1.60
C ALA A 103 15.19 14.43 1.00
N ALA A 104 15.29 13.12 0.74
CA ALA A 104 16.49 12.51 0.18
C ALA A 104 16.71 12.77 -1.33
N ASP A 105 15.67 13.23 -2.04
CA ASP A 105 15.73 13.59 -3.47
C ASP A 105 16.06 15.08 -3.70
N GLY A 106 16.07 15.90 -2.64
CA GLY A 106 16.36 17.34 -2.70
C GLY A 106 17.84 17.72 -2.64
N ASP A 107 18.72 16.74 -2.42
CA ASP A 107 20.20 16.85 -2.45
C ASP A 107 20.77 16.37 -3.79
#